data_AF-A0A3D5SNM8-F1
#
_entry.id   AF-A0A3D5SNM8-F1
#
_cell.length_a   1.000
_cell.length_b   1.000
_cell.length_c   1.000
_cell.angle_alpha   90.00
_cell.angle_beta   90.00
_cell.angle_gamma   90.00
#
_symmetry.space_group_name_H-M   'P 1'
#
loop_
_entity.id
_entity.type
_entity.pdbx_description
1 polymer ?
#
loop_
_entity_poly.entity_id
_entity_poly.type
_entity_poly.pdbx_seq_one_letter_code
_entity_poly.pdbx_strand_id
1 'polypeptide(L)' 'MLPVAKDAMKGVVLITNLARIYALTGEKDLALKQLDIVSKIPFGPSYGHLRLDSEWDSLRGDPRFEKIVASLAPKPANK' A
#
# COMPACT_ATOMS: atom_id res chain seq x y z
N MET A 1 2.22 25.92 -12.78
CA MET A 1 1.73 24.99 -11.75
C MET A 1 1.14 23.79 -12.46
N LEU A 2 1.57 22.57 -12.13
CA LEU A 2 0.97 21.37 -12.72
C LEU A 2 -0.42 21.13 -12.10
N PRO A 3 -1.33 20.42 -12.78
CA PRO A 3 -2.63 20.08 -12.20
C PRO A 3 -2.43 19.29 -10.91
N VAL A 4 -3.24 19.58 -9.88
CA VAL A 4 -3.22 18.93 -8.55
C VAL A 4 -3.15 17.39 -8.66
N ALA A 5 -3.79 16.81 -9.68
CA ALA A 5 -3.73 15.38 -9.95
C ALA A 5 -2.31 14.84 -10.21
N LYS A 6 -1.45 15.56 -10.95
CA LYS A 6 -0.07 15.11 -11.20
C LYS A 6 0.79 15.14 -9.94
N ASP A 7 0.56 16.09 -9.04
CA ASP A 7 1.30 16.17 -7.77
C ASP A 7 0.80 15.13 -6.76
N ALA A 8 -0.51 14.86 -6.73
CA ALA A 8 -1.09 13.77 -5.95
C ALA A 8 -0.53 12.40 -6.37
N MET A 9 -0.43 12.12 -7.69
CA MET A 9 0.16 10.89 -8.21
C MET A 9 1.62 10.73 -7.81
N LYS A 10 2.42 11.80 -7.91
CA LYS A 10 3.82 11.79 -7.45
C LYS A 10 3.93 11.49 -5.96
N GLY A 11 3.04 12.07 -5.15
CA GLY A 11 2.95 11.82 -3.72
C GLY A 11 2.67 10.35 -3.40
N VAL A 12 1.71 9.72 -4.09
CA VAL A 12 1.35 8.31 -3.89
C VAL A 12 2.51 7.37 -4.25
N VAL A 13 3.18 7.62 -5.38
CA VAL A 13 4.36 6.83 -5.79
C VAL A 13 5.47 6.95 -4.75
N LEU A 14 5.75 8.15 -4.26
CA LEU A 14 6.78 8.38 -3.26
C LEU A 14 6.49 7.64 -1.95
N ILE A 15 5.26 7.74 -1.44
CA ILE A 15 4.86 7.09 -0.18
C ILE A 15 4.86 5.56 -0.33
N THR A 16 4.44 5.03 -1.48
CA THR A 16 4.48 3.59 -1.77
C THR A 16 5.93 3.07 -1.80
N ASN A 17 6.83 3.81 -2.46
CA ASN A 17 8.26 3.46 -2.48
C ASN A 17 8.87 3.51 -1.08
N LEU A 18 8.48 4.49 -0.26
CA LEU A 18 8.95 4.59 1.12
C LEU A 18 8.45 3.41 1.96
N ALA A 19 7.19 3.00 1.80
CA ALA A 19 6.64 1.81 2.44
C ALA A 19 7.45 0.55 2.08
N ARG A 20 7.80 0.40 0.80
CA ARG A 20 8.62 -0.70 0.29
C ARG A 20 10.01 -0.70 0.90
N ILE A 21 10.69 0.45 0.92
CA ILE A 21 12.03 0.58 1.54
C ILE A 21 11.97 0.13 3.00
N TYR A 22 11.00 0.61 3.77
CA TYR A 22 10.86 0.21 5.17
C TYR A 22 10.57 -1.28 5.33
N ALA A 23 9.75 -1.88 4.47
CA ALA A 23 9.50 -3.32 4.50
C ALA A 23 10.77 -4.13 4.24
N LEU A 24 11.59 -3.69 3.28
CA LEU A 24 12.85 -4.34 2.91
C LEU A 24 13.95 -4.17 3.97
N THR A 25 13.95 -3.06 4.71
CA THR A 25 14.92 -2.82 5.79
C THR A 25 14.47 -3.34 7.16
N GLY A 26 13.30 -4.00 7.24
CA GLY A 26 12.75 -4.54 8.49
C GLY A 26 12.05 -3.52 9.40
N GLU A 27 11.88 -2.29 8.93
CA GLU A 27 11.21 -1.17 9.64
C GLU A 27 9.68 -1.30 9.56
N LYS A 28 9.16 -2.39 10.12
CA LYS A 28 7.77 -2.85 9.94
C LYS A 28 6.72 -1.81 10.27
N ASP A 29 6.86 -1.12 11.40
CA ASP A 29 5.88 -0.12 11.85
C ASP A 29 5.82 1.08 10.92
N LEU A 30 6.97 1.52 10.39
CA LEU A 30 7.04 2.61 9.43
C LEU A 30 6.44 2.19 8.09
N ALA A 31 6.71 0.98 7.63
CA ALA A 31 6.11 0.43 6.41
C ALA A 31 4.58 0.41 6.48
N LEU A 32 4.04 -0.11 7.58
CA LEU A 32 2.60 -0.20 7.82
C LEU A 32 1.93 1.17 7.90
N LYS A 33 2.60 2.15 8.53
CA LYS A 33 2.11 3.53 8.58
C LYS A 33 1.99 4.14 7.18
N GLN A 34 2.97 3.93 6.30
CA GLN A 34 2.90 4.42 4.92
C GLN A 34 1.81 3.69 4.13
N LEU A 35 1.69 2.36 4.27
CA LEU A 35 0.65 1.58 3.61
C LEU A 35 -0.77 1.99 4.01
N ASP A 36 -1.02 2.27 5.29
CA ASP A 36 -2.33 2.76 5.74
C ASP A 36 -2.70 4.08 5.06
N ILE A 37 -1.72 4.97 4.83
CA ILE A 37 -1.93 6.22 4.10
C ILE A 37 -2.27 5.94 2.64
N VAL A 38 -1.43 5.21 1.91
CA VAL A 38 -1.64 5.01 0.45
C VAL A 38 -2.82 4.11 0.13
N SER A 39 -3.25 3.24 1.05
CA SER A 39 -4.45 2.42 0.86
C SER A 39 -5.75 3.23 0.78
N LYS A 40 -5.74 4.48 1.29
CA LYS A 40 -6.89 5.39 1.31
C LYS A 40 -6.91 6.35 0.13
N ILE A 41 -5.86 6.36 -0.69
CA ILE A 41 -5.69 7.31 -1.79
C ILE A 41 -5.86 6.56 -3.12
N PRO A 42 -6.55 7.14 -4.12
CA PRO A 42 -6.58 6.57 -5.47
C PRO A 42 -5.17 6.35 -6.02
N PHE A 43 -4.99 5.30 -6.83
CA PHE A 43 -3.73 4.92 -7.46
C PHE A 43 -2.61 4.45 -6.50
N GLY A 44 -2.96 4.11 -5.25
CA GLY A 44 -2.09 3.36 -4.35
C GLY A 44 -1.89 1.89 -4.78
N PRO A 45 -1.09 1.11 -4.03
CA PRO A 45 -0.88 -0.30 -4.33
C PRO A 45 -2.21 -1.07 -4.31
N SER A 46 -2.41 -1.93 -5.30
CA SER A 46 -3.63 -2.73 -5.43
C SER A 46 -3.62 -3.92 -4.47
N TYR A 47 -4.79 -4.52 -4.26
CA TYR A 47 -4.93 -5.79 -3.53
C TYR A 47 -3.96 -6.87 -4.02
N GLY A 48 -3.89 -7.07 -5.34
CA GLY A 48 -3.02 -8.07 -5.94
C GLY A 48 -1.55 -7.76 -5.72
N HIS A 49 -1.16 -6.49 -5.80
CA HIS A 49 0.21 -6.06 -5.55
C HIS A 49 0.64 -6.38 -4.11
N LEU A 50 -0.16 -6.01 -3.11
CA LEU A 50 0.16 -6.30 -1.71
C LEU A 50 0.13 -7.80 -1.38
N ARG A 51 -0.75 -8.58 -2.03
CA ARG A 51 -0.91 -10.01 -1.74
C ARG A 51 0.14 -10.90 -2.41
N LEU A 52 0.66 -10.52 -3.58
CA LEU A 52 1.48 -11.40 -4.40
C LEU A 52 2.97 -11.02 -4.40
N ASP A 53 3.28 -9.73 -4.30
CA ASP A 53 4.68 -9.27 -4.41
C ASP A 53 5.49 -9.64 -3.16
N SER A 54 6.73 -10.11 -3.37
CA SER A 54 7.60 -10.64 -2.31
C SER A 54 8.22 -9.54 -1.44
N GLU A 55 8.22 -8.29 -1.92
CA GLU A 55 8.66 -7.14 -1.14
C GLU A 55 7.87 -6.92 0.16
N TRP A 56 6.66 -7.47 0.24
CA TRP A 56 5.79 -7.40 1.41
C TRP A 56 5.88 -8.63 2.31
N ASP A 57 6.72 -9.62 1.99
CA ASP A 57 6.83 -10.87 2.75
C ASP A 57 7.16 -10.62 4.24
N SER A 58 7.96 -9.59 4.54
CA SER A 58 8.29 -9.19 5.91
C SER A 58 7.09 -8.64 6.70
N LEU A 59 6.04 -8.20 6.01
CA LEU A 59 4.82 -7.67 6.61
C LEU A 59 3.72 -8.74 6.77
N ARG A 60 3.78 -9.83 6.00
CA ARG A 60 2.78 -10.91 6.02
C ARG A 60 2.70 -11.54 7.41
N GLY A 61 1.46 -11.81 7.84
CA GLY A 61 1.18 -12.27 9.20
C GLY A 61 1.10 -11.17 10.26
N ASP A 62 1.38 -9.90 9.93
CA ASP A 62 0.98 -8.77 10.79
C ASP A 62 -0.53 -8.52 10.64
N PRO A 63 -1.31 -8.53 11.73
CA PRO A 63 -2.75 -8.25 11.65
C PRO A 63 -3.08 -6.90 11.01
N ARG A 64 -2.19 -5.90 11.15
CA ARG A 64 -2.38 -4.57 10.53
C ARG A 64 -2.20 -4.63 9.02
N PHE A 65 -1.22 -5.40 8.54
CA PHE A 65 -1.01 -5.61 7.11
C PHE A 65 -2.21 -6.34 6.50
N GLU A 66 -2.63 -7.45 7.12
CA GLU A 66 -3.75 -8.25 6.63
C GLU A 66 -5.06 -7.44 6.56
N LYS A 67 -5.27 -6.52 7.51
CA LYS A 67 -6.41 -5.60 7.48
C LYS A 67 -6.36 -4.64 6.28
N ILE A 68 -5.19 -4.12 5.93
CA ILE A 68 -5.00 -3.25 4.76
C ILE A 68 -5.25 -4.06 3.47
N VAL A 69 -4.71 -5.27 3.38
CA VAL A 69 -4.95 -6.15 2.23
C VAL A 69 -6.45 -6.48 2.11
N ALA A 70 -7.11 -6.85 3.20
CA ALA A 70 -8.54 -7.16 3.19
C ALA A 70 -9.41 -5.96 2.79
N SER A 71 -9.05 -4.74 3.17
CA SER A 71 -9.84 -3.54 2.82
C SER A 71 -9.80 -3.22 1.32
N LEU A 72 -8.75 -3.65 0.62
CA LEU A 72 -8.58 -3.48 -0.83
C LEU A 72 -9.16 -4.65 -1.64
N ALA A 73 -9.60 -5.73 -0.98
CA ALA A 73 -10.11 -6.91 -1.66
C ALA A 73 -11.31 -6.56 -2.57
N PRO A 74 -11.42 -7.20 -3.75
CA PRO A 74 -12.58 -7.02 -4.60
C PRO A 74 -13.85 -7.39 -3.84
N LYS A 75 -14.86 -6.53 -3.89
CA LYS A 75 -16.19 -6.91 -3.40
C LYS A 75 -16.75 -7.99 -4.32
N PRO A 76 -17.41 -9.03 -3.77
CA PRO A 76 -18.07 -10.03 -4.62
C PRO A 76 -19.02 -9.30 -5.57
N ALA A 77 -18.92 -9.61 -6.86
CA ALA A 77 -19.89 -9.13 -7.83
C ALA A 77 -21.24 -9.75 -7.46
N ASN A 78 -22.18 -8.93 -7.01
CA ASN A 78 -23.58 -9.35 -6.91
C ASN A 78 -24.02 -9.72 -8.33
N LYS A 79 -24.26 -11.02 -8.54
CA LYS A 79 -24.83 -11.57 -9.77
C LYS A 79 -26.34 -11.38 -9.77
#